data_AF-A0A0D7ATF7-F1
#
_entry.id   AF-A0A0D7ATF7-F1
#
_cell.length_a   1.000
_cell.length_b   1.000
_cell.length_c   1.000
_cell.angle_alpha   90.00
_cell.angle_beta   90.00
_cell.angle_gamma   90.00
#
_symmetry.space_group_name_H-M   'P 1'
#
loop_
_entity.id
_entity.type
_entity.pdbx_description
1 polymer ?
#
loop_
_entity_poly.entity_id
_entity_poly.type
_entity_poly.pdbx_seq_one_letter_code
_entity_poly.pdbx_strand_id
1 'polypeptide(L)'
;MEEWLPAKYDKYKSSPAIDVGNRLFDTKDSVEQDVPIGVDIDPKGLIAAMARKSNVRHTVDNAVLYLSKQTTGGKAKYTPILPQTIVVGDIVEVKFCVIAVPARFVKDKGHSGGSGPSTSGHRIKLKLCAVVRIDTEFSDNKSCAVWNSKMDKKRALSEPEEDGRTAVMRRSGYEDDE
;
A
#
# COMPACT_ATOMS: atom_id res chain seq x y z
N MET A 1 18.08 8.94 -16.78
CA MET A 1 16.89 8.69 -15.96
C MET A 1 17.41 8.05 -14.68
N GLU A 2 17.27 8.74 -13.54
CA GLU A 2 17.92 8.33 -12.30
C GLU A 2 17.28 7.06 -11.74
N GLU A 3 18.08 6.08 -11.32
CA GLU A 3 17.60 4.80 -10.82
C GLU A 3 16.80 5.00 -9.52
N TRP A 4 15.56 4.52 -9.51
CA TRP A 4 14.70 4.60 -8.34
C TRP A 4 15.24 3.67 -7.24
N LEU A 5 15.75 4.25 -6.16
CA LEU A 5 16.23 3.53 -4.99
C LEU A 5 15.31 3.83 -3.80
N PRO A 6 14.71 2.81 -3.14
CA PRO A 6 13.86 2.99 -1.97
C PRO A 6 14.50 3.87 -0.87
N ALA A 7 15.83 3.80 -0.74
CA ALA A 7 16.62 4.56 0.21
C ALA A 7 16.60 6.09 -0.02
N LYS A 8 16.28 6.58 -1.24
CA LYS A 8 16.24 8.02 -1.53
C LYS A 8 15.01 8.73 -0.98
N TYR A 9 13.93 8.00 -0.70
CA TYR A 9 12.70 8.53 -0.09
C TYR A 9 12.66 8.31 1.43
N ASP A 10 13.76 7.81 1.98
CA ASP A 10 13.98 7.62 3.41
C ASP A 10 14.21 8.94 4.16
N LYS A 11 14.21 10.08 3.43
CA LYS A 11 14.35 11.45 3.93
C LYS A 11 13.29 11.82 4.98
N TYR A 12 12.16 11.11 5.02
CA TYR A 12 11.11 11.31 6.02
C TYR A 12 11.28 10.44 7.28
N LYS A 13 12.36 9.63 7.40
CA LYS A 13 12.66 8.90 8.65
C LYS A 13 12.89 9.82 9.85
N SER A 14 13.30 11.07 9.61
CA SER A 14 13.56 12.07 10.64
C SER A 14 12.29 12.72 11.21
N SER A 15 11.12 12.48 10.61
CA SER A 15 9.85 13.06 11.04
C SER A 15 8.89 12.00 11.60
N PRO A 16 8.06 12.34 12.61
CA PRO A 16 6.98 11.46 13.04
C PRO A 16 5.97 11.30 11.89
N ALA A 17 5.97 10.12 11.28
CA ALA A 17 5.10 9.76 10.16
C ALA A 17 4.40 8.43 10.43
N ILE A 18 3.21 8.28 9.87
CA ILE A 18 2.51 7.00 9.78
C ILE A 18 3.01 6.31 8.52
N ASP A 19 3.67 5.18 8.69
CA ASP A 19 4.09 4.32 7.58
C ASP A 19 2.99 3.27 7.34
N VAL A 20 2.42 3.27 6.12
CA VAL A 20 1.47 2.26 5.72
C VAL A 20 2.26 1.03 5.26
N GLY A 21 2.41 0.09 6.18
CA GLY A 21 2.99 -1.22 5.96
C GLY A 21 2.00 -2.15 5.27
N ASN A 22 2.48 -2.74 4.16
CA ASN A 22 2.12 -4.04 3.59
C ASN A 22 2.74 -4.11 2.19
N ARG A 23 4.04 -3.81 2.12
CA ARG A 23 4.77 -4.05 0.89
C ARG A 23 4.76 -5.55 0.68
N LEU A 24 4.50 -5.98 -0.55
CA LEU A 24 4.54 -7.40 -0.92
C LEU A 24 5.91 -8.01 -0.58
N PHE A 25 6.95 -7.18 -0.56
CA PHE A 25 8.28 -7.59 -0.13
C PHE A 25 8.88 -6.64 0.90
N ASP A 26 9.72 -7.21 1.76
CA ASP A 26 10.62 -6.48 2.65
C ASP A 26 12.08 -6.68 2.22
N THR A 27 12.96 -5.80 2.71
CA THR A 27 14.40 -5.92 2.55
C THR A 27 14.95 -7.12 3.33
N LYS A 28 16.03 -7.74 2.82
CA LYS A 28 16.58 -9.00 3.33
C LYS A 28 17.10 -8.97 4.78
N ASP A 29 17.14 -7.80 5.42
CA ASP A 29 17.59 -7.63 6.80
C ASP A 29 16.62 -8.25 7.82
N SER A 30 15.44 -8.73 7.37
CA SER A 30 14.51 -9.49 8.20
C SER A 30 15.03 -10.91 8.48
N VAL A 31 15.02 -11.29 9.76
CA VAL A 31 15.39 -12.63 10.27
C VAL A 31 14.29 -13.67 10.00
N GLU A 32 13.12 -13.22 9.51
CA GLU A 32 11.95 -14.07 9.36
C GLU A 32 12.04 -15.07 8.19
N GLN A 33 11.19 -16.10 8.25
CA GLN A 33 11.09 -17.13 7.23
C GLN A 33 10.37 -16.62 5.99
N ASP A 34 10.83 -17.05 4.81
CA ASP A 34 10.15 -16.77 3.55
C ASP A 34 8.85 -17.55 3.45
N VAL A 35 7.79 -16.84 3.10
CA VAL A 35 6.50 -17.40 2.73
C VAL A 35 6.40 -17.37 1.21
N PRO A 36 5.97 -18.45 0.55
CA PRO A 36 5.69 -18.43 -0.88
C PRO A 36 4.59 -17.42 -1.20
N ILE A 37 4.79 -16.62 -2.25
CA ILE A 37 3.70 -15.80 -2.79
C ILE A 37 2.65 -16.75 -3.36
N GLY A 38 1.40 -16.58 -2.95
CA GLY A 38 0.31 -17.40 -3.45
C GLY A 38 0.06 -17.18 -4.95
N VAL A 39 -0.42 -18.24 -5.61
CA VAL A 39 -0.79 -18.22 -7.05
C VAL A 39 -1.92 -17.23 -7.33
N ASP A 40 -2.69 -16.89 -6.31
CA ASP A 40 -3.73 -15.86 -6.33
C ASP A 40 -3.16 -14.45 -6.52
N ILE A 41 -2.00 -14.16 -5.94
CA ILE A 41 -1.32 -12.87 -6.03
C ILE A 41 -0.36 -12.82 -7.23
N ASP A 42 0.31 -13.94 -7.51
CA ASP A 42 1.26 -14.06 -8.63
C ASP A 42 0.96 -15.28 -9.52
N PRO A 43 -0.11 -15.24 -10.34
CA PRO A 43 -0.53 -16.37 -11.16
C PRO A 43 0.52 -16.88 -12.14
N LYS A 44 1.43 -15.99 -12.58
CA LYS A 44 2.48 -16.28 -13.56
C LYS A 44 3.85 -16.51 -12.91
N GLY A 45 3.96 -16.40 -11.59
CA GLY A 45 5.24 -16.51 -10.88
C GLY A 45 6.23 -15.39 -11.22
N LEU A 46 5.79 -14.31 -11.86
CA LEU A 46 6.66 -13.23 -12.34
C LEU A 46 7.17 -12.39 -11.18
N ILE A 47 6.29 -12.10 -10.21
CA ILE A 47 6.61 -11.28 -9.05
C ILE A 47 7.61 -12.04 -8.15
N ALA A 48 7.37 -13.34 -7.93
CA ALA A 48 8.29 -14.22 -7.21
C ALA A 48 9.64 -14.34 -7.95
N ALA A 49 9.63 -14.44 -9.27
CA ALA A 49 10.86 -14.50 -10.07
C ALA A 49 11.67 -13.19 -10.00
N MET A 50 11.00 -12.03 -10.01
CA MET A 50 11.66 -10.74 -9.83
C MET A 50 12.23 -10.59 -8.43
N ALA A 51 11.49 -10.99 -7.39
CA ALA A 51 11.93 -10.92 -6.00
C ALA A 51 13.24 -11.68 -5.74
N ARG A 52 13.38 -12.87 -6.34
CA ARG A 52 14.62 -13.66 -6.29
C ARG A 52 15.82 -12.93 -6.88
N LYS A 53 15.60 -12.08 -7.88
CA LYS A 53 16.66 -11.29 -8.54
C LYS A 53 16.98 -9.99 -7.79
N SER A 54 16.00 -9.38 -7.14
CA SER A 54 16.11 -8.07 -6.50
C SER A 54 16.43 -8.11 -4.99
N ASN A 55 16.76 -9.28 -4.44
CA ASN A 55 17.16 -9.46 -3.05
C ASN A 55 16.12 -8.99 -2.01
N VAL A 56 14.84 -9.16 -2.33
CA VAL A 56 13.70 -8.83 -1.47
C VAL A 56 12.97 -10.12 -1.06
N ARG A 57 12.31 -10.11 0.10
CA ARG A 57 11.70 -11.30 0.73
C ARG A 57 10.22 -11.08 1.01
N HIS A 58 9.42 -12.15 0.90
CA HIS A 58 8.01 -12.15 1.33
C HIS A 58 7.92 -12.97 2.62
N THR A 59 7.51 -12.37 3.73
CA THR A 59 7.38 -13.07 5.02
C THR A 59 5.91 -13.13 5.47
N VAL A 60 5.63 -13.85 6.56
CA VAL A 60 4.27 -13.96 7.14
C VAL A 60 3.68 -12.59 7.42
N ASP A 61 4.55 -11.66 7.82
CA ASP A 61 4.24 -10.27 8.14
C ASP A 61 3.78 -9.43 6.94
N ASN A 62 3.98 -9.92 5.71
CA ASN A 62 3.52 -9.30 4.47
C ASN A 62 2.24 -9.95 3.92
N ALA A 63 1.79 -11.07 4.49
CA ALA A 63 0.64 -11.80 4.00
C ALA A 63 -0.67 -11.16 4.47
N VAL A 64 -1.62 -10.99 3.54
CA VAL A 64 -2.97 -10.49 3.83
C VAL A 64 -3.96 -11.63 3.64
N LEU A 65 -4.84 -11.82 4.61
CA LEU A 65 -5.93 -12.79 4.51
C LEU A 65 -7.12 -12.18 3.77
N TYR A 66 -7.55 -12.84 2.69
CA TYR A 66 -8.76 -12.46 1.95
C TYR A 66 -9.87 -13.46 2.23
N LEU A 67 -10.98 -12.98 2.78
CA LEU A 67 -12.11 -13.80 3.21
C LEU A 67 -13.42 -13.26 2.66
N SER A 68 -14.41 -14.13 2.44
CA SER A 68 -15.81 -13.75 2.29
C SER A 68 -16.58 -14.17 3.53
N LYS A 69 -17.40 -13.26 4.06
CA LYS A 69 -18.34 -13.54 5.14
C LYS A 69 -19.68 -13.92 4.54
N GLN A 70 -20.23 -15.04 4.95
CA GLN A 70 -21.60 -15.45 4.64
C GLN A 70 -22.35 -15.64 5.95
N THR A 71 -23.52 -15.03 6.08
CA THR A 71 -24.38 -15.17 7.27
C THR A 71 -25.55 -16.06 6.91
N THR A 72 -25.62 -17.26 7.51
CA THR A 72 -26.75 -18.19 7.31
C THR A 72 -27.33 -18.54 8.68
N GLY A 73 -28.62 -18.25 8.88
CA GLY A 73 -29.31 -18.54 10.15
C GLY A 73 -28.68 -17.84 11.36
N GLY A 74 -28.16 -16.62 11.20
CA GLY A 74 -27.51 -15.85 12.26
C GLY A 74 -26.07 -16.24 12.60
N LYS A 75 -25.51 -17.28 11.95
CA LYS A 75 -24.10 -17.68 12.10
C LYS A 75 -23.28 -17.16 10.93
N ALA A 76 -22.18 -16.46 11.23
CA ALA A 76 -21.22 -16.03 10.23
C ALA A 76 -20.22 -17.15 9.92
N LYS A 77 -20.06 -17.47 8.63
CA LYS A 77 -19.02 -18.36 8.10
C LYS A 77 -18.05 -17.52 7.28
N TYR A 78 -16.75 -17.74 7.50
CA TYR A 78 -15.69 -17.09 6.74
C TYR A 78 -15.03 -18.12 5.82
N THR A 79 -14.94 -17.81 4.54
CA THR A 79 -14.29 -18.68 3.54
C THR A 79 -13.18 -17.92 2.83
N PRO A 80 -11.98 -18.51 2.65
CA PRO A 80 -10.93 -17.91 1.83
C PRO A 80 -11.43 -17.56 0.43
N ILE A 81 -11.04 -16.39 -0.06
CA ILE A 81 -11.30 -15.93 -1.43
C ILE A 81 -10.03 -15.39 -2.06
N LEU A 82 -10.04 -15.27 -3.39
CA LEU A 82 -8.93 -14.66 -4.12
C LEU A 82 -9.08 -13.13 -4.10
N PRO A 83 -7.98 -12.37 -3.98
CA PRO A 83 -8.03 -10.91 -3.97
C PRO A 83 -8.76 -10.33 -5.19
N GLN A 84 -8.57 -10.92 -6.38
CA GLN A 84 -9.22 -10.47 -7.62
C GLN A 84 -10.75 -10.61 -7.64
N THR A 85 -11.35 -11.30 -6.68
CA THR A 85 -12.81 -11.45 -6.58
C THR A 85 -13.48 -10.26 -5.87
N ILE A 86 -12.69 -9.40 -5.23
CA ILE A 86 -13.17 -8.16 -4.63
C ILE A 86 -13.24 -7.10 -5.73
N VAL A 87 -14.43 -6.55 -5.95
CA VAL A 87 -14.70 -5.60 -7.02
C VAL A 87 -15.16 -4.25 -6.49
N VAL A 88 -15.10 -3.24 -7.35
CA VAL A 88 -15.64 -1.91 -7.02
C VAL A 88 -17.13 -2.04 -6.73
N GLY A 89 -17.53 -1.56 -5.56
CA GLY A 89 -18.90 -1.67 -5.07
C GLY A 89 -19.10 -2.71 -3.97
N ASP A 90 -18.15 -3.62 -3.75
CA ASP A 90 -18.18 -4.51 -2.60
C ASP A 90 -17.98 -3.71 -1.30
N ILE A 91 -18.70 -4.10 -0.24
CA ILE A 91 -18.42 -3.63 1.11
C ILE A 91 -17.48 -4.63 1.78
N VAL A 92 -16.33 -4.13 2.23
CA VAL A 92 -15.32 -4.92 2.92
C VAL A 92 -15.10 -4.42 4.35
N GLU A 93 -14.84 -5.34 5.28
CA GLU A 93 -14.23 -5.06 6.57
C GLU A 93 -12.73 -5.27 6.46
N VAL A 94 -11.96 -4.28 6.94
CA VAL A 94 -10.51 -4.28 6.89
C VAL A 94 -9.97 -4.39 8.31
N LYS A 95 -9.09 -5.36 8.55
CA LYS A 95 -8.35 -5.48 9.81
C LYS A 95 -6.91 -5.07 9.60
N PHE A 96 -6.45 -4.16 10.44
CA PHE A 96 -5.06 -3.73 10.48
C PHE A 96 -4.49 -3.72 11.89
N CYS A 97 -3.19 -3.89 12.01
CA CYS A 97 -2.43 -3.73 13.25
C CYS A 97 -1.74 -2.37 13.27
N VAL A 98 -1.83 -1.67 14.40
CA VAL A 98 -1.07 -0.45 14.66
C VAL A 98 0.13 -0.81 15.52
N ILE A 99 1.33 -0.61 14.98
CA ILE A 99 2.60 -0.92 15.65
C ILE A 99 3.30 0.40 15.97
N ALA A 100 3.49 0.69 17.25
CA ALA A 100 4.25 1.85 17.70
C ALA A 100 5.66 1.41 18.12
N VAL A 101 6.67 1.85 17.37
CA VAL A 101 8.09 1.56 17.66
C VAL A 101 8.74 2.83 18.19
N PRO A 102 9.36 2.81 19.39
CA PRO A 102 10.11 3.94 19.91
C PRO A 102 11.18 4.38 18.90
N ALA A 103 11.29 5.68 18.66
CA ALA A 103 12.23 6.26 17.70
C ALA A 103 12.83 7.56 18.20
N ARG A 104 14.05 7.83 17.75
CA ARG A 104 14.72 9.11 17.94
C ARG A 104 14.64 9.89 16.64
N PHE A 105 14.05 11.07 16.72
CA PHE A 105 13.95 11.97 15.57
C PHE A 105 15.01 13.06 15.71
N VAL A 106 15.82 13.21 14.67
CA VAL A 106 16.78 14.31 14.56
C VAL A 106 16.00 15.53 14.08
N LYS A 107 16.02 16.62 14.85
CA LYS A 107 15.53 17.90 14.34
C LYS A 107 16.44 18.31 13.18
N ASP A 108 15.88 18.48 11.99
CA ASP A 108 16.63 18.99 10.85
C ASP A 108 17.27 20.33 11.24
N LYS A 109 18.56 20.46 10.93
CA LYS A 109 19.29 21.71 11.13
C LYS A 109 18.72 22.74 10.16
N GLY A 110 17.90 23.66 10.67
CA GLY A 110 17.91 25.01 10.12
C GLY A 110 19.35 25.53 10.14
N HIS A 111 19.68 26.43 9.21
CA HIS A 111 21.01 26.97 8.82
C HIS A 111 21.98 27.45 9.94
N SER A 112 21.73 27.17 11.21
CA SER A 112 22.63 27.43 12.35
C SER A 112 23.22 26.11 12.89
N GLY A 113 24.53 25.93 12.73
CA GLY A 113 25.29 24.71 13.03
C GLY A 113 25.38 24.31 14.51
N GLY A 114 24.28 23.86 15.11
CA GLY A 114 24.24 23.23 16.45
C GLY A 114 23.64 21.83 16.41
N SER A 115 24.27 20.86 17.09
CA SER A 115 23.67 19.55 17.36
C SER A 115 22.62 19.68 18.48
N GLY A 116 21.37 19.92 18.11
CA GLY A 116 20.26 20.00 19.05
C GLY A 116 19.87 18.60 19.61
N PRO A 117 19.22 18.55 20.79
CA PRO A 117 18.77 17.29 21.40
C PRO A 117 17.71 16.58 20.54
N SER A 118 17.90 15.28 20.31
CA SER A 118 16.93 14.41 19.61
C SER A 118 15.63 14.32 20.41
N THR A 119 14.49 14.60 19.78
CA THR A 119 13.18 14.40 20.41
C THR A 119 12.82 12.90 20.36
N SER A 120 12.56 12.31 21.53
CA SER A 120 12.00 10.96 21.62
C SER A 120 10.56 10.96 21.12
N GLY A 121 10.23 10.06 20.20
CA GLY A 121 8.86 9.85 19.74
C GLY A 121 8.61 8.39 19.39
N HIS A 122 7.51 8.12 18.72
CA HIS A 122 7.20 6.80 18.20
C HIS A 122 7.02 6.87 16.68
N ARG A 123 7.52 5.86 15.97
CA ARG A 123 7.15 5.58 14.60
C ARG A 123 5.95 4.66 14.62
N ILE A 124 4.88 5.07 13.93
CA ILE A 124 3.67 4.28 13.83
C ILE A 124 3.71 3.58 12.47
N LYS A 125 3.57 2.24 12.49
CA LYS A 125 3.35 1.43 11.30
C LYS A 125 1.94 0.88 11.34
N LEU A 126 1.21 1.02 10.24
CA LEU A 126 -0.07 0.34 10.03
C LEU A 126 0.20 -0.90 9.19
N LYS A 127 -0.16 -2.10 9.63
CA LYS A 127 -0.07 -3.32 8.82
C LYS A 127 -1.45 -3.84 8.48
N LEU A 128 -1.74 -4.05 7.19
CA LEU A 128 -2.98 -4.68 6.78
C LEU A 128 -2.90 -6.19 7.06
N CYS A 129 -3.87 -6.73 7.78
CA CYS A 129 -3.87 -8.14 8.18
C CYS A 129 -4.92 -8.96 7.42
N ALA A 130 -6.11 -8.40 7.24
CA ALA A 130 -7.18 -9.08 6.55
C ALA A 130 -8.13 -8.12 5.83
N VAL A 131 -8.68 -8.59 4.71
CA VAL A 131 -9.80 -7.97 4.00
C VAL A 131 -10.92 -9.01 3.93
N VAL A 132 -12.07 -8.66 4.50
CA VAL A 132 -13.25 -9.52 4.57
C VAL A 132 -14.36 -8.90 3.75
N ARG A 133 -14.76 -9.55 2.67
CA ARG A 133 -15.94 -9.14 1.89
C ARG A 133 -17.21 -9.49 2.65
N ILE A 134 -18.03 -8.48 2.94
CA ILE A 134 -19.26 -8.61 3.75
C ILE A 134 -20.51 -8.55 2.87
N ASP A 135 -20.51 -7.67 1.88
CA ASP A 135 -21.69 -7.39 1.06
C ASP A 135 -21.29 -7.17 -0.40
N THR A 136 -22.08 -7.73 -1.31
CA THR A 136 -21.94 -7.61 -2.76
C THR A 136 -23.20 -7.06 -3.43
N GLU A 137 -24.24 -6.68 -2.67
CA GLU A 137 -25.50 -6.23 -3.24
C GLU A 137 -25.34 -5.05 -4.20
N PHE A 138 -24.45 -4.12 -3.88
CA PHE A 138 -24.19 -2.99 -4.78
C PHE A 138 -23.38 -3.41 -6.00
N SER A 139 -22.32 -4.21 -5.86
CA SER A 139 -21.48 -4.64 -6.97
C SER A 139 -22.19 -5.59 -7.93
N ASP A 140 -23.06 -6.45 -7.43
CA ASP A 140 -23.88 -7.37 -8.23
C ASP A 140 -25.04 -6.65 -8.96
N ASN A 141 -25.37 -5.43 -8.55
CA ASN A 141 -26.45 -4.66 -9.15
C ASN A 141 -26.02 -3.98 -10.45
N LYS A 142 -26.91 -3.96 -11.45
CA LYS A 142 -26.74 -3.24 -12.73
C LYS A 142 -26.44 -1.75 -12.54
N SER A 143 -26.85 -1.17 -11.42
CA SER A 143 -26.52 0.20 -11.01
C SER A 143 -25.01 0.45 -10.87
N CYS A 144 -24.23 -0.55 -10.46
CA CYS A 144 -22.77 -0.44 -10.37
C CYS A 144 -22.13 -0.29 -11.75
N ALA A 145 -22.58 -1.04 -12.76
CA ALA A 145 -22.08 -0.90 -14.12
C ALA A 145 -22.30 0.53 -14.69
N VAL A 146 -23.46 1.12 -14.40
CA VAL A 146 -23.77 2.51 -14.81
C VAL A 146 -22.92 3.52 -14.05
N TRP A 147 -22.72 3.31 -12.74
CA TRP A 147 -21.89 4.19 -11.91
C TRP A 147 -20.41 4.12 -12.31
N ASN A 148 -19.86 2.92 -12.51
CA ASN A 148 -18.50 2.71 -13.00
C ASN A 148 -18.30 3.38 -14.37
N SER A 149 -19.22 3.19 -15.32
CA SER A 149 -19.14 3.85 -16.63
C SER A 149 -19.15 5.39 -16.55
N LYS A 150 -19.90 5.96 -15.60
CA LYS A 150 -19.88 7.41 -15.35
C LYS A 150 -18.56 7.87 -14.75
N MET A 151 -18.00 7.11 -13.81
CA MET A 151 -16.72 7.43 -13.18
C MET A 151 -15.54 7.27 -14.13
N ASP A 152 -15.53 6.24 -14.97
CA ASP A 152 -14.49 6.03 -15.99
C ASP A 152 -14.47 7.18 -17.00
N LYS A 153 -15.66 7.60 -17.47
CA LYS A 153 -15.78 8.79 -18.32
C LYS A 153 -15.27 10.04 -17.61
N LYS A 154 -15.59 10.21 -16.33
CA LYS A 154 -15.11 11.35 -15.53
C LYS A 154 -13.60 11.31 -15.33
N ARG A 155 -13.00 10.14 -15.10
CA ARG A 155 -11.55 9.96 -14.95
C ARG A 155 -10.80 10.23 -16.25
N ALA A 156 -11.31 9.71 -17.37
CA ALA A 156 -10.78 9.97 -18.71
C ALA A 156 -10.90 11.46 -19.11
N LEU A 157 -11.88 12.18 -18.57
CA LEU A 157 -12.02 13.63 -18.75
C LEU A 157 -11.07 14.44 -17.86
N SER A 158 -10.72 13.93 -16.67
CA SER A 158 -9.78 14.59 -15.74
C SER A 158 -8.31 14.30 -16.03
N GLU A 159 -8.02 13.21 -16.74
CA GLU A 159 -6.70 12.87 -17.25
C GLU A 159 -6.77 12.91 -18.78
N PRO A 160 -6.61 14.09 -19.43
CA PRO A 160 -6.30 14.05 -20.86
C PRO A 160 -5.06 13.18 -21.01
N GLU A 161 -5.05 12.26 -21.97
CA GLU A 161 -3.90 11.40 -22.27
C GLU A 161 -2.64 12.27 -22.34
N GLU A 162 -1.91 12.37 -21.23
CA GLU A 162 -0.65 13.08 -21.19
C GLU A 162 0.32 12.16 -21.91
N ASP A 163 0.53 12.47 -23.18
CA ASP A 163 1.64 11.96 -23.96
C ASP A 163 2.88 12.02 -23.06
N GLY A 164 3.54 10.87 -22.86
CA GLY A 164 4.40 10.56 -21.69
C GLY A 164 5.62 11.49 -21.48
N ARG A 165 5.76 12.53 -22.29
CA ARG A 165 6.69 13.64 -22.14
C ARG A 165 6.19 14.76 -21.20
N THR A 166 4.87 14.94 -21.06
CA THR A 166 4.29 16.11 -20.34
C THR A 166 4.08 15.88 -18.85
N ALA A 167 3.85 14.62 -18.43
CA ALA A 167 3.65 14.25 -17.02
C ALA A 167 4.88 14.49 -16.12
N VAL A 168 6.07 14.62 -16.71
CA VAL A 168 7.32 14.88 -15.97
C VAL A 168 7.42 16.35 -15.52
N MET A 169 6.78 17.30 -16.22
CA MET A 169 6.92 18.72 -15.87
C MET A 169 6.09 19.16 -14.66
N ARG A 170 4.91 18.57 -14.40
CA ARG A 170 4.02 19.05 -13.33
C ARG A 170 4.36 18.58 -11.92
N ARG A 171 5.30 17.64 -11.75
CA ARG A 171 5.81 17.24 -10.41
C ARG A 171 7.00 18.07 -9.92
N SER A 172 7.55 18.94 -10.76
CA SER A 172 8.58 19.90 -10.36
C SER A 172 7.94 21.24 -10.01
N GLY A 173 7.10 21.25 -8.98
CA GLY A 173 6.61 22.48 -8.37
C GLY A 173 7.71 23.12 -7.53
N TYR A 174 8.61 23.84 -8.19
CA TYR A 174 9.37 24.95 -7.61
C TYR A 174 9.25 26.08 -8.63
N GLU A 175 8.31 26.99 -8.38
CA GLU A 175 8.35 28.33 -8.95
C GLU A 175 9.35 29.09 -8.06
N ASP A 176 10.48 29.46 -8.64
CA ASP A 176 11.37 30.44 -8.03
C ASP A 176 10.71 31.80 -8.21
N ASP A 177 10.19 32.37 -7.11
CA ASP A 177 9.77 33.77 -7.08
C ASP A 177 11.04 34.65 -7.10
N GLU A 178 11.22 35.43 -8.17
CA GLU A 178 12.20 36.52 -8.29
C GLU A 178 11.84 37.74 -7.43
#